data_AF-A0AA44WJA6-F1
#
_entry.id   AF-A0AA44WJA6-F1
#
_cell.length_a   1.000
_cell.length_b   1.000
_cell.length_c   1.000
_cell.angle_alpha   90.00
_cell.angle_beta   90.00
_cell.angle_gamma   90.00
#
_symmetry.space_group_name_H-M   'P 1'
#
loop_
_entity.id
_entity.type
_entity.pdbx_description
1 polymer ?
#
loop_
_entity_poly.entity_id
_entity_poly.type
_entity_poly.pdbx_seq_one_letter_code
_entity_poly.pdbx_strand_id
1 'polypeptide(L)'
;MYGDLGNKLVLQAKRTQNLAHLPPYQAEIVRAVTREVRDLDKDVAELLAPYQGTFDPAEHQSTACTLLVNHLAMRRNKRCLLAYHRTRSDKLEELVWKDADVLDLSGQQVREGPAGGSGGRGGGGPGAKVSSGDGSTSSLSPQEEEYVRSYGDLLAAYKGQWTDIDLTGSLEPPRDLFIDVRVLKDAGEIQTEYG
;
A
#
# COMPACT_ATOMS: atom_id res chain seq x y z
N MET A 1 17.58 -19.32 -1.46
CA MET A 1 18.85 -18.58 -1.28
C MET A 1 18.54 -17.27 -0.56
N TYR A 2 19.50 -16.67 0.14
CA TYR A 2 19.29 -15.36 0.78
C TYR A 2 18.86 -14.30 -0.24
N GLY A 3 17.89 -13.46 0.12
CA GLY A 3 17.42 -12.35 -0.71
C GLY A 3 16.43 -12.70 -1.83
N ASP A 4 16.03 -13.96 -2.00
CA ASP A 4 15.02 -14.35 -3.01
C ASP A 4 13.65 -13.74 -2.72
N LEU A 5 13.27 -13.69 -1.44
CA LEU A 5 12.02 -13.08 -0.98
C LEU A 5 12.01 -11.57 -1.25
N GLY A 6 13.14 -10.90 -0.99
CA GLY A 6 13.32 -9.49 -1.31
C GLY A 6 13.14 -9.19 -2.81
N ASN A 7 13.67 -10.05 -3.69
CA ASN A 7 13.49 -9.90 -5.14
C ASN A 7 12.02 -10.05 -5.56
N LYS A 8 11.29 -11.03 -5.01
CA LYS A 8 9.85 -11.20 -5.29
C LYS A 8 9.05 -9.96 -4.90
N LEU A 9 9.38 -9.37 -3.77
CA LEU A 9 8.74 -8.19 -3.21
C LEU A 9 9.00 -6.95 -4.08
N VAL A 10 10.24 -6.77 -4.58
CA VAL A 10 10.57 -5.70 -5.56
C VAL A 10 9.87 -5.93 -6.92
N LEU A 11 9.77 -7.18 -7.38
CA LEU A 11 9.03 -7.48 -8.61
C LEU A 11 7.54 -7.13 -8.49
N GLN A 12 6.94 -7.37 -7.32
CA GLN A 12 5.58 -6.93 -7.05
C GLN A 12 5.51 -5.39 -7.06
N ALA A 13 6.44 -4.70 -6.39
CA ALA A 13 6.49 -3.23 -6.38
C ALA A 13 6.50 -2.66 -7.81
N LYS A 14 7.34 -3.24 -8.69
CA LYS A 14 7.40 -2.85 -10.11
C LYS A 14 6.08 -3.08 -10.85
N ARG A 15 5.35 -4.14 -10.54
CA ARG A 15 4.01 -4.38 -11.12
C ARG A 15 3.02 -3.32 -10.63
N THR A 16 3.04 -2.99 -9.34
CA THR A 16 2.17 -1.98 -8.71
C THR A 16 2.32 -0.60 -9.33
N GLN A 17 3.51 -0.22 -9.80
CA GLN A 17 3.71 1.08 -10.47
C GLN A 17 2.81 1.27 -11.70
N ASN A 18 2.52 0.20 -12.44
CA ASN A 18 1.72 0.23 -13.66
C ASN A 18 0.22 0.00 -13.42
N LEU A 19 -0.18 -0.33 -12.18
CA LEU A 19 -1.57 -0.60 -11.83
C LEU A 19 -2.26 0.70 -11.38
N ALA A 20 -3.53 0.85 -11.75
CA ALA A 20 -4.37 1.96 -11.31
C ALA A 20 -4.87 1.77 -9.87
N HIS A 21 -5.06 0.52 -9.44
CA HIS A 21 -5.46 0.17 -8.08
C HIS A 21 -4.28 -0.41 -7.28
N LEU A 22 -4.34 -0.28 -5.96
CA LEU A 22 -3.33 -0.85 -5.08
C LEU A 22 -3.65 -2.33 -4.79
N PRO A 23 -2.74 -3.28 -5.06
CA PRO A 23 -2.95 -4.68 -4.71
C PRO A 23 -2.81 -4.89 -3.19
N PRO A 24 -3.29 -6.04 -2.66
CA PRO A 24 -3.18 -6.36 -1.24
C PRO A 24 -1.75 -6.28 -0.71
N TYR A 25 -1.61 -5.75 0.50
CA TYR A 25 -0.35 -5.69 1.22
C TYR A 25 0.20 -7.10 1.50
N GLN A 26 1.46 -7.35 1.14
CA GLN A 26 2.09 -8.67 1.29
C GLN A 26 2.72 -8.86 2.68
N ALA A 27 1.89 -8.89 3.72
CA ALA A 27 2.34 -9.01 5.11
C ALA A 27 3.24 -10.22 5.36
N GLU A 28 2.93 -11.37 4.76
CA GLU A 28 3.69 -12.60 4.95
C GLU A 28 5.11 -12.51 4.39
N ILE A 29 5.30 -11.94 3.20
CA ILE A 29 6.62 -11.79 2.60
C ILE A 29 7.43 -10.75 3.38
N VAL A 30 6.82 -9.63 3.77
CA VAL A 30 7.48 -8.61 4.59
C VAL A 30 7.95 -9.20 5.92
N ARG A 31 7.10 -9.97 6.61
CA ARG A 31 7.46 -10.67 7.85
C ARG A 31 8.56 -11.69 7.63
N ALA A 32 8.54 -12.43 6.53
CA ALA A 32 9.59 -13.41 6.20
C ALA A 32 10.94 -12.74 5.94
N VAL A 33 10.98 -11.66 5.14
CA VAL A 33 12.22 -10.89 4.90
C VAL A 33 12.73 -10.25 6.19
N THR A 34 11.83 -9.77 7.06
CA THR A 34 12.22 -9.18 8.35
C THR A 34 12.81 -10.24 9.29
N ARG A 35 12.24 -11.45 9.31
CA ARG A 35 12.83 -12.59 10.05
C ARG A 35 14.20 -12.96 9.51
N GLU A 36 14.34 -13.07 8.19
CA GLU A 36 15.63 -13.33 7.54
C GLU A 36 16.71 -12.31 7.92
N VAL A 37 16.37 -11.02 7.99
CA VAL A 37 17.30 -9.98 8.46
C VAL A 37 17.69 -10.17 9.92
N ARG A 38 16.74 -10.53 10.79
CA ARG A 38 17.02 -10.78 12.23
C ARG A 38 17.85 -12.04 12.43
N ASP A 39 17.61 -13.07 11.64
CA ASP A 39 18.38 -14.31 11.68
C ASP A 39 19.83 -14.05 11.24
N LEU A 40 20.03 -13.31 10.15
CA LEU A 40 21.37 -12.88 9.72
C LEU A 40 22.10 -12.02 10.76
N ASP A 41 21.39 -11.12 11.44
CA ASP A 41 21.95 -10.29 12.51
C ASP A 41 22.36 -11.13 13.72
N LYS A 42 21.52 -12.11 14.09
CA LYS A 42 21.84 -13.09 15.13
C LYS A 42 23.07 -13.92 14.76
N ASP A 43 23.16 -14.42 13.53
CA ASP A 43 24.32 -15.18 13.05
C ASP A 43 25.60 -14.32 13.12
N VAL A 44 25.52 -13.04 12.74
CA VAL A 44 26.64 -12.09 12.85
C VAL A 44 27.05 -11.91 14.31
N ALA A 45 26.09 -11.77 15.23
CA ALA A 45 26.37 -11.63 16.66
C ALA A 45 27.04 -12.89 17.24
N GLU A 46 26.57 -14.08 16.86
CA GLU A 46 27.16 -15.35 17.28
C GLU A 46 28.60 -15.53 16.75
N LEU A 47 28.85 -15.14 15.50
CA LEU A 47 30.20 -15.17 14.91
C LEU A 47 31.16 -14.19 15.59
N LEU A 48 30.66 -13.05 16.08
CA LEU A 48 31.47 -12.03 16.74
C LEU A 48 31.64 -12.26 18.25
N ALA A 49 30.78 -13.06 18.88
CA ALA A 49 30.81 -13.32 20.32
C ALA A 49 32.18 -13.80 20.86
N PRO A 50 32.94 -14.67 20.17
CA PRO A 50 34.26 -15.11 20.63
C PRO A 50 35.30 -13.99 20.70
N TYR A 51 35.17 -12.95 19.88
CA TYR A 51 36.18 -11.90 19.73
C TYR A 51 36.05 -10.76 20.73
N GLN A 52 34.94 -10.71 21.49
CA GLN A 52 34.70 -9.73 22.57
C GLN A 52 35.05 -8.26 22.20
N GLY A 53 34.82 -7.87 20.94
CA GLY A 53 35.10 -6.52 20.43
C GLY A 53 36.51 -6.29 19.87
N THR A 54 37.41 -7.27 19.96
CA THR A 54 38.78 -7.23 19.43
C THR A 54 38.89 -8.15 18.21
N PHE A 55 38.14 -7.84 17.16
CA PHE A 55 38.18 -8.61 15.91
C PHE A 55 39.19 -7.99 14.94
N ASP A 56 40.24 -8.74 14.58
CA ASP A 56 41.15 -8.36 13.50
C ASP A 56 40.77 -9.09 12.18
N PRO A 57 40.31 -8.37 11.15
CA PRO A 57 39.98 -8.95 9.85
C PRO A 57 41.17 -9.61 9.13
N ALA A 58 42.41 -9.19 9.42
CA ALA A 58 43.61 -9.72 8.76
C ALA A 58 43.97 -11.12 9.27
N GLU A 59 43.77 -11.38 10.57
CA GLU A 59 44.03 -12.68 11.18
C GLU A 59 42.94 -13.72 10.86
N HIS A 60 41.69 -13.26 10.64
CA HIS A 60 40.53 -14.12 10.41
C HIS A 60 39.79 -13.79 9.10
N GLN A 61 40.51 -13.92 7.98
CA GLN A 61 40.00 -13.56 6.65
C GLN A 61 38.71 -14.30 6.26
N SER A 62 38.56 -15.58 6.64
CA SER A 62 37.34 -16.37 6.34
C SER A 62 36.11 -15.81 7.08
N THR A 63 36.26 -15.51 8.37
CA THR A 63 35.20 -14.89 9.17
C THR A 63 34.86 -13.50 8.67
N ALA A 64 35.87 -12.70 8.30
CA ALA A 64 35.67 -11.37 7.73
C ALA A 64 34.84 -11.42 6.43
N CYS A 65 35.12 -12.36 5.54
CA CYS A 65 34.33 -12.58 4.33
C CYS A 65 32.87 -12.95 4.65
N THR A 66 32.64 -13.86 5.60
CA THR A 66 31.28 -14.26 6.01
C THR A 66 30.50 -13.08 6.60
N LEU A 67 31.12 -12.30 7.49
CA LEU A 67 30.52 -11.10 8.08
C LEU A 67 30.15 -10.08 7.01
N LEU A 68 31.03 -9.87 6.02
CA LEU A 68 30.75 -8.96 4.90
C LEU A 68 29.56 -9.46 4.06
N VAL A 69 29.51 -10.75 3.72
CA VAL A 69 28.42 -11.34 2.94
C VAL A 69 27.08 -11.18 3.69
N ASN A 70 27.04 -11.50 4.98
CA ASN A 70 25.85 -11.34 5.82
C ASN A 70 25.43 -9.87 5.91
N HIS A 71 26.37 -8.96 6.11
CA HIS A 71 26.09 -7.52 6.13
C HIS A 71 25.51 -7.01 4.81
N LEU A 72 26.08 -7.40 3.67
CA LEU A 72 25.58 -7.03 2.35
C LEU A 72 24.19 -7.63 2.09
N ALA A 73 23.93 -8.86 2.52
CA ALA A 73 22.62 -9.50 2.43
C ALA A 73 21.55 -8.75 3.25
N MET A 74 21.87 -8.37 4.51
CA MET A 74 20.98 -7.55 5.34
C MET A 74 20.67 -6.20 4.69
N ARG A 75 21.69 -5.50 4.17
CA ARG A 75 21.50 -4.21 3.46
C ARG A 75 20.65 -4.36 2.21
N ARG A 76 20.81 -5.47 1.47
CA ARG A 76 19.97 -5.78 0.31
C ARG A 76 18.51 -5.96 0.72
N ASN A 77 18.24 -6.77 1.75
CA ASN A 77 16.88 -7.01 2.24
C ASN A 77 16.22 -5.71 2.74
N LYS A 78 16.95 -4.88 3.49
CA LYS A 78 16.48 -3.55 3.91
C LYS A 78 16.13 -2.67 2.72
N ARG A 79 16.98 -2.64 1.68
CA ARG A 79 16.72 -1.86 0.46
C ARG A 79 15.47 -2.33 -0.28
N CYS A 80 15.27 -3.65 -0.40
CA CYS A 80 14.08 -4.24 -1.03
C CYS A 80 12.79 -3.86 -0.28
N LEU A 81 12.80 -3.94 1.06
CA LEU A 81 11.67 -3.54 1.90
C LEU A 81 11.34 -2.06 1.71
N LEU A 82 12.33 -1.17 1.82
CA LEU A 82 12.12 0.27 1.68
C LEU A 82 11.61 0.65 0.29
N ALA A 83 12.13 0.02 -0.78
CA ALA A 83 11.68 0.30 -2.14
C ALA A 83 10.19 -0.04 -2.33
N TYR A 84 9.73 -1.15 -1.75
CA TYR A 84 8.33 -1.55 -1.80
C TYR A 84 7.41 -0.65 -1.00
N HIS A 85 7.76 -0.37 0.25
CA HIS A 85 6.99 0.54 1.08
C HIS A 85 6.91 1.92 0.44
N ARG A 86 8.03 2.44 -0.09
CA ARG A 86 8.03 3.73 -0.79
C ARG A 86 7.11 3.72 -2.00
N THR A 87 7.19 2.69 -2.85
CA THR A 87 6.33 2.57 -4.04
C THR A 87 4.83 2.53 -3.66
N ARG A 88 4.48 1.88 -2.56
CA ARG A 88 3.11 1.84 -2.06
C ARG A 88 2.67 3.17 -1.47
N SER A 89 3.52 3.83 -0.67
CA SER A 89 3.24 5.18 -0.16
C SER A 89 3.06 6.19 -1.28
N ASP A 90 3.91 6.18 -2.31
CA ASP A 90 3.76 7.04 -3.50
C ASP A 90 2.37 6.88 -4.15
N LYS A 91 1.88 5.64 -4.26
CA LYS A 91 0.55 5.37 -4.80
C LYS A 91 -0.58 5.79 -3.86
N LEU A 92 -0.41 5.62 -2.56
CA LEU A 92 -1.38 6.07 -1.57
C LEU A 92 -1.49 7.59 -1.57
N GLU A 93 -0.37 8.29 -1.58
CA GLU A 93 -0.32 9.74 -1.72
C GLU A 93 -1.03 10.18 -3.02
N GLU A 94 -0.73 9.57 -4.17
CA GLU A 94 -1.39 9.85 -5.45
C GLU A 94 -2.92 9.68 -5.37
N LEU A 95 -3.41 8.66 -4.67
CA LEU A 95 -4.84 8.43 -4.48
C LEU A 95 -5.50 9.48 -3.59
N VAL A 96 -4.82 9.90 -2.52
CA VAL A 96 -5.30 10.99 -1.65
C VAL A 96 -5.42 12.30 -2.43
N TRP A 97 -4.47 12.61 -3.32
CA TRP A 97 -4.54 13.82 -4.16
C TRP A 97 -5.63 13.78 -5.24
N LYS A 98 -6.14 12.60 -5.60
CA LYS A 98 -7.24 12.45 -6.58
C LYS A 98 -8.63 12.45 -5.93
N ASP A 99 -8.72 12.80 -4.65
CA ASP A 99 -9.93 12.72 -3.82
C ASP A 99 -10.61 11.33 -3.90
N ALA A 100 -9.82 10.27 -4.13
CA ALA A 100 -10.34 8.90 -4.00
C ALA A 100 -10.59 8.66 -2.52
N ASP A 101 -11.87 8.52 -2.14
CA ASP A 101 -12.23 8.25 -0.76
C ASP A 101 -11.48 6.98 -0.29
N VAL A 102 -10.67 7.14 0.75
CA VAL A 102 -9.80 6.10 1.28
C VAL A 102 -10.63 4.91 1.75
N LEU A 103 -11.89 5.17 2.12
CA LEU A 103 -12.89 4.15 2.46
C LEU A 103 -13.35 3.37 1.22
N ASP A 104 -13.50 4.01 0.06
CA ASP A 104 -13.82 3.34 -1.21
C ASP A 104 -12.66 2.50 -1.74
N LEU A 105 -11.40 2.85 -1.44
CA LEU A 105 -10.23 2.02 -1.78
C LEU A 105 -10.24 0.67 -1.05
N SER A 106 -10.85 0.60 0.12
CA SER A 106 -11.05 -0.66 0.86
C SER A 106 -12.19 -1.51 0.26
N GLY A 107 -13.14 -0.89 -0.46
CA GLY A 107 -14.32 -1.53 -1.05
C GLY A 107 -14.26 -1.82 -2.55
N GLN A 108 -13.35 -1.19 -3.30
CA GLN A 108 -13.29 -1.31 -4.77
C GLN A 108 -12.93 -2.70 -5.30
N GLN A 109 -12.42 -3.62 -4.47
CA GLN A 109 -12.14 -5.00 -4.91
C GLN A 109 -13.40 -5.85 -5.15
N VAL A 110 -14.56 -5.45 -4.63
CA VAL A 110 -15.81 -6.23 -4.82
C VAL A 110 -16.46 -5.95 -6.18
N ARG A 111 -16.09 -4.87 -6.87
CA ARG A 111 -16.87 -4.38 -8.02
C ARG A 111 -16.36 -4.80 -9.40
N GLU A 112 -15.12 -5.28 -9.52
CA GLU A 112 -14.56 -5.82 -10.77
C GLU A 112 -14.47 -7.36 -10.75
N GLY A 113 -15.59 -8.02 -10.43
CA GLY A 113 -15.81 -9.42 -10.82
C GLY A 113 -16.38 -9.48 -12.25
N PRO A 114 -15.98 -10.45 -13.10
CA PRO A 114 -16.35 -10.45 -14.50
C PRO A 114 -17.87 -10.61 -14.65
N ALA A 115 -18.48 -9.71 -15.41
CA ALA A 115 -19.83 -9.84 -15.90
C ALA A 115 -19.96 -11.17 -16.68
N GLY A 116 -20.72 -12.12 -16.14
CA GLY A 116 -20.96 -13.40 -16.79
C GLY A 116 -22.22 -14.10 -16.26
N GLY A 117 -23.24 -14.19 -17.12
CA GLY A 117 -24.16 -15.32 -17.12
C GLY A 117 -25.59 -15.08 -16.64
N SER A 118 -26.50 -14.98 -17.60
CA SER A 118 -27.94 -15.14 -17.49
C SER A 118 -28.39 -16.41 -16.73
N GLY A 119 -29.44 -16.32 -15.91
CA GLY A 119 -30.26 -17.49 -15.55
C GLY A 119 -31.21 -17.34 -14.35
N GLY A 120 -32.52 -17.23 -14.63
CA GLY A 120 -33.56 -18.03 -13.94
C GLY A 120 -34.13 -17.58 -12.58
N ARG A 121 -35.31 -16.94 -12.65
CA ARG A 121 -36.54 -17.14 -11.83
C ARG A 121 -36.48 -17.79 -10.43
N GLY A 122 -37.12 -17.15 -9.45
CA GLY A 122 -37.77 -17.82 -8.32
C GLY A 122 -38.15 -16.85 -7.19
N GLY A 123 -39.45 -16.64 -6.95
CA GLY A 123 -39.96 -15.76 -5.90
C GLY A 123 -40.17 -16.44 -4.54
N GLY A 124 -40.38 -15.62 -3.50
CA GLY A 124 -41.09 -15.98 -2.27
C GLY A 124 -40.33 -15.77 -0.95
N GLY A 125 -40.84 -14.84 -0.12
CA GLY A 125 -40.80 -14.94 1.35
C GLY A 125 -39.88 -13.96 2.11
N PRO A 126 -40.39 -13.20 3.11
CA PRO A 126 -39.59 -12.32 3.95
C PRO A 126 -39.00 -13.12 5.12
N GLY A 127 -37.68 -13.32 5.10
CA GLY A 127 -36.92 -13.88 6.21
C GLY A 127 -35.76 -12.97 6.52
N ALA A 128 -35.82 -12.29 7.67
CA ALA A 128 -34.77 -11.42 8.17
C ALA A 128 -33.41 -12.15 8.16
N LYS A 129 -32.51 -11.72 7.27
CA LYS A 129 -31.13 -12.18 7.26
C LYS A 129 -30.30 -11.30 8.19
N VAL A 130 -29.95 -11.93 9.29
CA VAL A 130 -28.88 -11.64 10.23
C VAL A 130 -27.69 -10.97 9.53
N SER A 131 -27.25 -9.86 10.12
CA SER A 131 -25.98 -9.20 9.86
C SER A 131 -24.82 -10.19 10.03
N SER A 132 -24.17 -10.53 8.93
CA SER A 132 -22.82 -11.10 8.94
C SER A 132 -21.97 -10.16 8.12
N GLY A 133 -21.13 -9.39 8.82
CA GLY A 133 -20.20 -8.44 8.21
C GLY A 133 -19.36 -9.14 7.17
N ASP A 134 -19.55 -8.74 5.92
CA ASP A 134 -18.64 -9.06 4.84
C ASP A 134 -17.41 -8.18 5.10
N GLY A 135 -16.39 -8.79 5.72
CA GLY A 135 -15.17 -8.08 6.08
C GLY A 135 -14.57 -7.48 4.82
N SER A 136 -14.60 -6.15 4.73
CA SER A 136 -13.85 -5.39 3.74
C SER A 136 -12.43 -5.95 3.77
N THR A 137 -12.03 -6.69 2.74
CA THR A 137 -10.65 -7.14 2.61
C THR A 137 -9.86 -5.91 2.19
N SER A 138 -9.63 -5.02 3.15
CA SER A 138 -8.83 -3.82 2.97
C SER A 138 -7.52 -4.27 2.36
N SER A 139 -7.24 -3.78 1.14
CA SER A 139 -5.99 -4.06 0.44
C SER A 139 -4.78 -3.42 1.15
N LEU A 140 -5.07 -2.62 2.19
CA LEU A 140 -4.15 -1.86 3.01
C LEU A 140 -3.81 -2.62 4.27
N SER A 141 -2.58 -2.43 4.72
CA SER A 141 -2.23 -2.78 6.09
C SER A 141 -2.79 -1.72 7.06
N PRO A 142 -3.05 -2.08 8.34
CA PRO A 142 -3.48 -1.11 9.34
C PRO A 142 -2.52 0.08 9.48
N GLN A 143 -1.22 -0.16 9.28
CA GLN A 143 -0.19 0.87 9.31
C GLN A 143 -0.29 1.83 8.11
N GLU A 144 -0.69 1.33 6.94
CA GLU A 144 -0.94 2.16 5.76
C GLU A 144 -2.21 2.99 5.92
N GLU A 145 -3.25 2.44 6.54
CA GLU A 145 -4.48 3.19 6.84
C GLU A 145 -4.21 4.36 7.79
N GLU A 146 -3.41 4.14 8.84
CA GLU A 146 -2.98 5.20 9.75
C GLU A 146 -2.13 6.26 9.03
N TYR A 147 -1.19 5.84 8.19
CA TYR A 147 -0.37 6.75 7.39
C TYR A 147 -1.25 7.63 6.49
N VAL A 148 -2.19 7.03 5.75
CA VAL A 148 -3.09 7.78 4.86
C VAL A 148 -3.96 8.76 5.63
N ARG A 149 -4.49 8.38 6.79
CA ARG A 149 -5.25 9.29 7.65
C ARG A 149 -4.40 10.51 8.06
N SER A 150 -3.19 10.26 8.54
CA SER A 150 -2.28 11.34 8.94
C SER A 150 -1.87 12.24 7.77
N TYR A 151 -1.73 11.68 6.57
CA TYR A 151 -1.42 12.43 5.35
C TYR A 151 -2.61 13.27 4.88
N GLY A 152 -3.83 12.72 4.99
CA GLY A 152 -5.07 13.44 4.72
C GLY A 152 -5.26 14.63 5.65
N ASP A 153 -5.00 14.45 6.96
CA ASP A 153 -5.05 15.53 7.95
C ASP A 153 -4.02 16.62 7.64
N LEU A 154 -2.80 16.22 7.25
CA LEU A 154 -1.75 17.15 6.83
C LEU A 154 -2.15 17.93 5.57
N LEU A 155 -2.74 17.26 4.58
CA LEU A 155 -3.23 17.89 3.36
C LEU A 155 -4.38 18.85 3.65
N ALA A 156 -5.33 18.47 4.52
CA ALA A 156 -6.43 19.32 4.93
C ALA A 156 -5.93 20.58 5.67
N ALA A 157 -4.95 20.44 6.56
CA ALA A 157 -4.32 21.57 7.24
C ALA A 157 -3.61 22.51 6.26
N TYR A 158 -2.97 21.96 5.21
CA TYR A 158 -2.32 22.74 4.16
C TYR A 158 -3.35 23.47 3.28
N LYS A 159 -4.42 22.79 2.86
CA LYS A 159 -5.55 23.37 2.13
C LYS A 159 -6.22 24.49 2.91
N GLY A 160 -6.38 24.33 4.23
CA GLY A 160 -6.99 25.35 5.09
C GLY A 160 -6.28 26.71 5.09
N GLN A 161 -5.04 26.79 4.64
CA GLN A 161 -4.32 28.07 4.46
C GLN A 161 -4.78 28.83 3.21
N TRP A 162 -5.37 28.13 2.24
CA TRP A 162 -5.76 28.64 0.93
C TRP A 162 -7.25 28.37 0.71
N THR A 163 -8.13 29.23 1.24
CA THR A 163 -9.59 29.05 1.13
C THR A 163 -10.14 29.30 -0.27
N ASP A 164 -9.42 30.09 -1.07
CA ASP A 164 -9.88 30.55 -2.38
C ASP A 164 -9.41 29.64 -3.53
N ILE A 165 -8.56 28.65 -3.23
CA ILE A 165 -7.92 27.78 -4.21
C ILE A 165 -8.11 26.33 -3.79
N ASP A 166 -8.83 25.57 -4.60
CA ASP A 166 -8.88 24.13 -4.43
C ASP A 166 -7.62 23.47 -4.99
N LEU A 167 -6.81 22.91 -4.10
CA LEU A 167 -5.54 22.25 -4.44
C LEU A 167 -5.69 20.81 -4.94
N THR A 168 -6.84 20.16 -4.73
CA THR A 168 -7.13 18.82 -5.32
C THR A 168 -8.10 18.89 -6.49
N GLY A 169 -8.45 20.10 -6.91
CA GLY A 169 -9.26 20.32 -8.10
C GLY A 169 -8.61 19.78 -9.37
N SER A 170 -9.40 19.76 -10.45
CA SER A 170 -8.94 19.28 -11.75
C SER A 170 -7.70 20.02 -12.25
N LEU A 171 -6.69 19.27 -12.68
CA LEU A 171 -5.52 19.80 -13.38
C LEU A 171 -5.83 20.15 -14.85
N GLU A 172 -6.96 19.68 -15.38
CA GLU A 172 -7.38 20.00 -16.74
C GLU A 172 -8.03 21.38 -16.79
N PRO A 173 -7.52 22.30 -17.64
CA PRO A 173 -8.07 23.65 -17.72
C PRO A 173 -9.50 23.62 -18.27
N PRO A 174 -10.42 24.43 -17.69
CA PRO A 174 -11.79 24.50 -18.16
C PRO A 174 -11.84 25.08 -19.59
N ARG A 175 -12.65 24.45 -20.45
CA ARG A 175 -12.84 24.91 -21.84
C ARG A 175 -13.96 25.94 -21.97
N ASP A 176 -15.03 25.74 -21.20
CA ASP A 176 -16.25 26.55 -21.23
C ASP A 176 -16.75 26.76 -19.78
N LEU A 177 -17.53 27.83 -19.56
CA LEU A 177 -18.14 28.10 -18.24
C LEU A 177 -19.27 27.11 -17.88
N PHE A 178 -19.91 26.53 -18.88
CA PHE A 178 -21.06 25.63 -18.69
C PHE A 178 -20.76 24.27 -19.31
N ILE A 179 -21.19 23.20 -18.62
CA ILE A 179 -21.06 21.83 -19.07
C ILE A 179 -22.42 21.11 -18.96
N ASP A 180 -22.72 20.25 -19.94
CA ASP A 180 -23.86 19.35 -19.87
C ASP A 180 -23.41 18.03 -19.24
N VAL A 181 -23.93 17.70 -18.06
CA VAL A 181 -23.60 16.47 -17.34
C VAL A 181 -24.72 15.44 -17.50
N ARG A 182 -24.37 14.20 -17.85
CA ARG A 182 -25.31 13.07 -17.86
C ARG A 182 -25.15 12.24 -16.59
N VAL A 183 -26.24 12.07 -15.85
CA VAL A 183 -26.27 11.20 -14.66
C VAL A 183 -26.07 9.74 -15.09
N LEU A 184 -25.04 9.09 -14.52
CA LEU A 184 -24.73 7.68 -14.81
C LEU A 184 -25.47 6.71 -13.86
N LYS A 185 -25.72 7.15 -12.63
CA LYS A 185 -26.40 6.38 -11.58
C LYS A 185 -27.20 7.33 -10.70
N ASP A 186 -28.34 6.88 -10.22
CA ASP A 186 -29.13 7.63 -9.26
C ASP A 186 -28.36 7.74 -7.93
N ALA A 187 -28.16 8.97 -7.47
CA ALA A 187 -27.49 9.30 -6.22
C ALA A 187 -28.41 10.09 -5.26
N GLY A 188 -29.71 10.21 -5.59
CA GLY A 188 -30.64 11.04 -4.85
C GLY A 188 -30.47 12.53 -5.14
N GLU A 189 -30.82 13.36 -4.15
CA GLU A 189 -30.76 14.82 -4.25
C GLU A 189 -29.37 15.31 -3.78
N ILE A 190 -28.62 15.92 -4.68
CA ILE A 190 -27.31 16.53 -4.40
C ILE A 190 -27.52 18.03 -4.32
N GLN A 191 -27.21 18.63 -3.17
CA GLN A 191 -27.20 20.08 -3.03
C GLN A 191 -25.86 20.64 -3.48
N THR A 192 -25.92 21.65 -4.35
CA THR A 192 -24.74 22.44 -4.73
C THR A 192 -24.72 23.73 -3.93
N GLU A 193 -23.55 24.37 -3.83
CA GLU A 193 -23.38 25.64 -3.13
C GLU A 193 -24.24 26.79 -3.69
N TYR A 194 -24.76 26.65 -4.92
CA TYR A 194 -25.62 27.64 -5.58
C TYR A 194 -27.11 27.26 -5.64
N GLY A 195 -27.52 26.15 -4.99
CA GLY A 195 -28.91 25.68 -4.95
C GLY A 195 -29.18 24.54 -5.91
#